data_AF-A0A4Q3D011-F1
#
_entry.id   AF-A0A4Q3D011-F1
#
_cell.length_a   1.000
_cell.length_b   1.000
_cell.length_c   1.000
_cell.angle_alpha   90.00
_cell.angle_beta   90.00
_cell.angle_gamma   90.00
#
_symmetry.space_group_name_H-M   'P 1'
#
loop_
_entity.id
_entity.type
_entity.pdbx_description
1 polymer ?
#
loop_
_entity_poly.entity_id
_entity_poly.type
_entity_poly.pdbx_seq_one_letter_code
_entity_poly.pdbx_strand_id
1 'polypeptide(L)'
;MTRPGKVRFEKGEPFCFITLVQDKKLEEIQPTLRLLADNPALNEEFKVWAESRGDFNKRLQSREAEAMKEKWQRHYMKGEKVSGGQSDSHVTKRKLKTPTPPKPPLPGLGG
;
A
#
# COMPACT_ATOMS: atom_id res chain seq x y z
N MET A 1 6.23 -4.41 17.98
CA MET A 1 5.35 -3.56 18.81
C MET A 1 3.96 -3.47 18.16
N THR A 2 3.07 -4.42 18.42
CA THR A 2 1.64 -4.35 18.02
C THR A 2 0.71 -4.90 19.10
N ARG A 3 1.27 -5.28 20.26
CA ARG A 3 0.49 -5.74 21.42
C ARG A 3 -0.11 -4.53 22.13
N PRO A 4 -1.38 -4.59 22.60
CA PRO A 4 -1.95 -3.54 23.43
C PRO A 4 -1.02 -3.19 24.61
N GLY A 5 -0.79 -1.90 24.82
CA GLY A 5 0.14 -1.42 25.82
C GLY A 5 0.12 0.11 25.92
N LYS A 6 0.71 0.64 27.00
CA LYS A 6 0.90 2.08 27.17
C LYS A 6 2.19 2.49 26.45
N VAL A 7 2.10 3.52 25.62
CA VAL A 7 3.24 4.18 25.01
C VAL A 7 3.36 5.57 25.63
N ARG A 8 4.56 5.95 26.04
CA ARG A 8 4.88 7.28 26.60
C ARG A 8 6.01 7.87 25.77
N PHE A 9 5.91 9.16 25.50
CA PHE A 9 6.95 9.93 24.84
C PHE A 9 7.41 11.04 25.78
N GLU A 10 8.71 11.26 25.87
CA GLU A 10 9.27 12.35 26.65
C GLU A 10 9.22 13.67 25.85
N LYS A 11 9.34 14.81 26.56
CA LYS A 11 9.36 16.12 25.92
C LYS A 11 10.55 16.22 24.96
N GLY A 12 10.26 16.37 23.67
CA GLY A 12 11.27 16.48 22.60
C GLY A 12 11.64 15.14 21.94
N GLU A 13 11.05 14.02 22.36
CA GLU A 13 11.27 12.73 21.73
C GLU A 13 10.58 12.65 20.36
N PRO A 14 11.30 12.31 19.27
CA PRO A 14 10.68 12.09 17.97
C PRO A 14 9.88 10.79 17.99
N PHE A 15 8.56 10.89 17.82
CA PHE A 15 7.64 9.74 17.89
C PHE A 15 6.98 9.38 16.56
N CYS A 16 7.14 10.21 15.54
CA CYS A 16 6.67 9.93 14.19
C CYS A 16 7.46 10.72 13.14
N PHE A 17 7.36 10.26 11.89
CA PHE A 17 7.79 11.00 10.72
C PHE A 17 6.57 11.55 9.99
N ILE A 18 6.60 12.83 9.65
CA ILE A 18 5.59 13.45 8.80
C ILE A 18 6.15 13.50 7.38
N THR A 19 5.71 12.56 6.55
CA THR A 19 6.03 12.57 5.12
C THR A 19 4.92 13.31 4.38
N LEU A 20 5.24 14.46 3.79
CA LEU A 20 4.31 15.19 2.96
C LEU A 20 4.29 14.60 1.55
N VAL A 21 3.09 14.40 1.01
CA VAL A 21 2.89 13.98 -0.37
C VAL A 21 1.94 14.96 -1.05
N GLN A 22 2.20 15.28 -2.31
CA GLN A 22 1.34 16.18 -3.07
C GLN A 22 -0.03 15.52 -3.31
N ASP A 23 -1.10 16.22 -2.93
CA ASP A 23 -2.45 15.74 -3.22
C ASP A 23 -2.69 15.66 -4.73
N LYS A 24 -3.48 14.68 -5.17
CA LYS A 24 -3.86 14.41 -6.58
C LYS A 24 -2.74 14.10 -7.57
N LYS A 25 -1.45 14.16 -7.20
CA LYS A 25 -0.34 13.90 -8.15
C LYS A 25 -0.45 12.54 -8.87
N LEU A 26 -1.00 11.53 -8.20
CA LEU A 26 -1.23 10.20 -8.77
C LEU A 26 -2.24 10.19 -9.93
N GLU A 27 -3.15 11.16 -10.01
CA GLU A 27 -4.17 11.25 -11.08
C GLU A 27 -3.55 11.59 -12.44
N GLU A 28 -2.38 12.25 -12.44
CA GLU A 28 -1.64 12.60 -13.64
C GLU A 28 -0.88 11.41 -14.23
N ILE A 29 -0.53 10.43 -13.40
CA ILE A 29 0.34 9.30 -13.75
C ILE A 29 -0.39 8.34 -14.69
N GLN A 30 0.25 8.02 -15.83
CA GLN A 30 -0.19 6.97 -16.75
C GLN A 30 0.69 5.73 -16.58
N PRO A 31 0.26 4.71 -15.81
CA PRO A 31 1.05 3.51 -15.62
C PRO A 31 1.16 2.71 -16.93
N THR A 32 2.25 1.96 -17.06
CA THR A 32 2.44 0.96 -18.13
C THR A 32 2.58 -0.43 -17.53
N LEU A 33 2.02 -1.44 -18.19
CA LEU A 33 2.20 -2.85 -17.80
C LEU A 33 3.43 -3.42 -18.51
N ARG A 34 4.24 -4.18 -17.78
CA ARG A 34 5.35 -4.95 -18.35
C ARG A 34 5.33 -6.36 -17.80
N LEU A 35 5.85 -7.30 -18.57
CA LEU A 35 6.03 -8.66 -18.09
C LEU A 35 7.26 -8.69 -17.18
N LEU A 36 7.19 -9.46 -16.10
CA LEU A 36 8.35 -9.68 -15.24
C LEU A 36 9.51 -10.32 -16.03
N ALA A 37 9.19 -11.15 -17.02
CA ALA A 37 10.14 -11.73 -17.95
C ALA A 37 10.95 -10.69 -18.76
N ASP A 38 10.44 -9.46 -18.90
CA ASP A 38 11.16 -8.38 -19.58
C ASP A 38 12.38 -7.90 -18.74
N ASN A 39 12.48 -8.27 -17.46
CA ASN A 39 13.63 -8.00 -16.60
C ASN A 39 14.13 -9.31 -15.94
N PRO A 40 15.11 -10.00 -16.56
CA PRO A 40 15.60 -11.29 -16.07
C PRO A 40 16.15 -11.25 -14.64
N ALA A 41 16.87 -10.18 -14.27
CA ALA A 41 17.45 -10.04 -12.93
C ALA A 41 16.35 -9.96 -11.86
N LEU A 42 15.35 -9.10 -12.08
CA LEU A 42 14.19 -8.98 -11.18
C LEU A 42 13.36 -10.27 -11.15
N ASN A 43 13.29 -11.00 -12.27
CA ASN A 43 12.58 -12.28 -12.35
C ASN A 43 13.27 -13.36 -11.49
N GLU A 44 14.60 -13.42 -11.49
CA GLU A 44 15.34 -14.34 -10.62
C GLU A 44 15.19 -13.99 -9.14
N GLU A 45 15.31 -12.69 -8.78
CA GLU A 45 15.06 -12.23 -7.41
C GLU A 45 13.64 -12.59 -6.94
N PHE A 46 12.65 -12.43 -7.81
CA PHE A 46 11.27 -12.81 -7.53
C PHE A 46 11.11 -14.31 -7.27
N LYS A 47 11.75 -15.17 -8.05
CA LYS A 47 11.68 -16.64 -7.85
C LYS A 47 12.23 -17.04 -6.49
N VAL A 48 13.42 -16.54 -6.14
CA VAL A 48 14.06 -16.80 -4.84
C VAL A 48 13.16 -16.34 -3.68
N TRP A 49 12.57 -15.15 -3.81
CA TRP A 49 11.62 -14.64 -2.81
C TRP A 49 10.36 -15.49 -2.72
N ALA A 50 9.78 -15.91 -3.85
CA ALA A 50 8.54 -16.68 -3.90
C ALA A 50 8.69 -18.06 -3.24
N GLU A 51 9.83 -18.73 -3.44
CA GLU A 51 10.18 -19.99 -2.79
C GLU A 51 10.27 -19.82 -1.26
N SER A 52 11.02 -18.82 -0.80
CA SER A 52 11.15 -18.46 0.63
C SER A 52 9.79 -18.16 1.27
N ARG A 53 8.93 -17.42 0.56
CA ARG A 53 7.60 -17.06 1.05
C ARG A 53 6.64 -18.25 1.08
N GLY A 54 6.73 -19.15 0.11
CA GLY A 54 5.97 -20.39 0.06
C GLY A 54 6.26 -21.28 1.28
N ASP A 55 7.54 -21.42 1.63
CA ASP A 55 7.94 -22.21 2.79
C ASP A 55 7.59 -21.56 4.13
N PHE A 56 7.63 -20.22 4.21
CA PHE A 56 7.12 -19.48 5.36
C PHE A 56 5.60 -19.68 5.55
N ASN A 57 4.81 -19.57 4.47
CA ASN A 57 3.37 -19.74 4.53
C ASN A 57 2.96 -21.17 4.94
N LYS A 58 3.67 -22.20 4.46
CA LYS A 58 3.47 -23.61 4.89
C LYS A 58 3.70 -23.78 6.40
N ARG A 59 4.70 -23.09 6.96
CA ARG A 59 4.98 -23.10 8.41
C ARG A 59 3.93 -22.34 9.22
N LEU A 60 3.40 -21.23 8.67
CA LEU A 60 2.37 -20.41 9.31
C LEU A 60 1.01 -21.14 9.44
N GLN A 61 0.71 -22.08 8.53
CA GLN A 61 -0.53 -22.88 8.55
C GLN A 61 -0.62 -23.89 9.72
N SER A 62 0.42 -24.01 10.57
CA SER A 62 0.56 -25.13 11.51
C SER A 62 0.11 -24.90 12.95
N ARG A 63 -0.45 -23.75 13.36
CA ARG A 63 -1.35 -23.68 14.54
C ARG A 63 -1.99 -22.31 14.80
N GLU A 64 -3.31 -22.39 14.68
CA GLU A 64 -4.40 -21.75 15.43
C GLU A 64 -4.47 -20.23 15.59
N ALA A 65 -5.63 -19.67 15.24
CA ALA A 65 -6.05 -18.33 15.64
C ALA A 65 -7.58 -18.25 15.78
N GLU A 66 -8.04 -18.23 17.03
CA GLU A 66 -9.35 -17.69 17.43
C GLU A 66 -9.37 -16.16 17.27
N ALA A 67 -10.54 -15.65 16.82
CA ALA A 67 -11.20 -14.39 17.22
C ALA A 67 -10.54 -13.02 16.87
N MET A 68 -11.23 -11.92 16.55
CA MET A 68 -12.65 -11.54 16.38
C MET A 68 -12.74 -10.09 15.82
N LYS A 69 -13.94 -9.71 15.36
CA LYS A 69 -14.64 -8.37 15.39
C LYS A 69 -13.87 -7.15 15.99
N GLU A 70 -13.92 -5.92 15.46
CA GLU A 70 -15.09 -5.10 15.07
C GLU A 70 -14.79 -4.00 14.02
N LYS A 71 -15.88 -3.51 13.42
CA LYS A 71 -15.98 -2.37 12.50
C LYS A 71 -15.85 -1.04 13.26
N TRP A 72 -14.77 -0.29 13.03
CA TRP A 72 -14.68 1.11 13.46
C TRP A 72 -14.27 2.02 12.28
N GLN A 73 -14.89 3.20 12.21
CA GLN A 73 -14.71 4.32 11.26
C GLN A 73 -15.36 4.25 9.87
N ARG A 74 -16.71 4.26 9.84
CA ARG A 74 -17.48 4.56 8.60
C ARG A 74 -17.74 6.05 8.35
N HIS A 75 -17.41 6.96 9.26
CA HIS A 75 -17.65 8.39 9.06
C HIS A 75 -16.64 9.03 8.08
N TYR A 76 -15.36 8.67 8.19
CA TYR A 76 -14.33 9.10 7.24
C TYR A 76 -14.61 8.57 5.82
N MET A 77 -15.12 7.34 5.70
CA MET A 77 -15.52 6.72 4.44
C MET A 77 -16.78 7.34 3.79
N LYS A 78 -17.56 8.14 4.54
CA LYS A 78 -18.81 8.76 4.05
C LYS A 78 -18.61 10.20 3.55
N GLY A 79 -17.49 10.85 3.86
CA GLY A 79 -17.23 12.23 3.44
C GLY A 79 -18.12 13.29 4.10
N GLU A 80 -18.73 12.96 5.24
CA GLU A 80 -19.58 13.86 6.01
C GLU A 80 -18.73 14.68 6.99
N LYS A 81 -18.85 16.00 6.97
CA LYS A 81 -18.24 16.86 8.00
C LYS A 81 -18.98 16.70 9.32
N VAL A 82 -18.25 16.72 10.44
CA VAL A 82 -18.81 16.64 11.81
C VAL A 82 -19.80 17.78 12.11
N SER A 83 -19.70 18.90 11.38
CA SER A 83 -20.57 20.08 11.47
C SER A 83 -21.79 20.06 10.52
N GLY A 84 -21.97 19.01 9.72
CA GLY A 84 -22.90 19.02 8.58
C GLY A 84 -22.30 19.66 7.32
N GLY A 85 -22.71 19.15 6.15
CA GLY A 85 -22.23 19.57 4.83
C GLY A 85 -21.18 18.64 4.20
N GLN A 86 -21.23 18.48 2.88
CA GLN A 86 -20.23 17.72 2.10
C GLN A 86 -18.96 18.57 1.91
N SER A 87 -17.80 17.92 1.84
CA SER A 87 -16.55 18.57 1.45
C SER A 87 -16.35 18.42 -0.06
N ASP A 88 -16.22 19.53 -0.78
CA ASP A 88 -16.05 19.53 -2.25
C ASP A 88 -14.78 18.81 -2.72
N SER A 89 -13.78 18.69 -1.84
CA SER A 89 -12.49 18.06 -2.13
C SER A 89 -12.33 16.66 -1.56
N HIS A 90 -13.32 16.15 -0.80
CA HIS A 90 -13.21 14.84 -0.19
C HIS A 90 -13.47 13.73 -1.21
N VAL A 91 -12.48 12.87 -1.40
CA VAL A 91 -12.57 11.73 -2.31
C VAL A 91 -12.39 10.45 -1.50
N THR A 92 -13.43 9.62 -1.44
CA THR A 92 -13.42 8.30 -0.78
C THR A 92 -12.77 7.23 -1.65
N LYS A 93 -12.71 7.45 -2.97
CA LYS A 93 -12.10 6.55 -3.95
C LYS A 93 -11.48 7.35 -5.10
N ARG A 94 -10.16 7.21 -5.28
CA ARG A 94 -9.44 7.81 -6.43
C ARG A 94 -9.71 6.99 -7.70
N LYS A 95 -10.09 7.66 -8.79
CA LYS A 95 -10.19 7.06 -10.13
C LYS A 95 -8.90 7.34 -10.88
N LEU A 96 -7.93 6.43 -10.77
CA LEU A 96 -6.63 6.54 -11.46
C LEU A 96 -6.73 6.06 -12.91
N LYS A 97 -5.79 6.48 -13.76
CA LYS A 97 -5.70 6.02 -15.15
C LYS A 97 -5.42 4.51 -15.19
N THR A 98 -6.12 3.80 -16.06
CA THR A 98 -5.87 2.37 -16.32
C THR A 98 -4.48 2.19 -16.93
N PRO A 99 -3.70 1.18 -16.52
CA PRO A 99 -2.41 0.89 -17.15
C PRO A 99 -2.53 0.64 -18.65
N THR A 100 -1.55 1.13 -19.43
CA THR A 100 -1.46 0.88 -20.88
C THR A 100 -0.38 -0.14 -21.21
N PRO A 101 -0.50 -0.86 -22.34
CA PRO A 101 0.62 -1.65 -22.86
C PRO A 101 1.87 -0.78 -23.05
N PRO A 102 3.07 -1.36 -22.94
CA PRO A 102 4.30 -0.62 -23.14
C PRO A 102 4.50 -0.36 -24.64
N LYS A 103 5.06 0.81 -24.99
CA LYS A 103 5.45 1.12 -26.37
C LYS A 103 6.91 0.68 -26.60
N PRO A 104 7.21 -0.16 -27.61
CA PRO A 104 8.60 -0.46 -27.99
C PRO A 104 9.33 0.78 -28.52
N PRO A 105 10.67 0.89 -28.35
CA PRO A 105 11.54 0.01 -27.56
C PRO A 105 11.35 0.24 -26.05
N LEU A 106 11.45 -0.83 -25.24
CA LEU A 106 11.27 -0.75 -23.79
C LEU A 106 12.39 0.10 -23.15
N PRO A 107 12.11 1.31 -22.64
CA PRO A 107 13.15 2.17 -22.08
C PRO A 107 13.62 1.61 -20.72
N GLY A 108 14.93 1.67 -20.48
CA GLY A 108 15.52 1.49 -19.15
C GLY A 108 15.58 0.06 -18.61
N LEU A 109 15.67 -0.96 -19.48
CA LEU A 109 16.10 -2.30 -19.07
C LEU A 109 17.65 -2.34 -18.99
N GLY A 110 18.21 -1.47 -18.16
CA GLY A 110 19.62 -1.55 -17.80
C GLY A 110 19.81 -2.74 -16.86
N GLY A 111 20.76 -3.61 -17.20
CA GLY A 111 21.48 -4.42 -16.21
C GLY A 111 22.49 -3.57 -15.47
#